data_AF-A0A523SMK7-F1
#
_entry.id   AF-A0A523SMK7-F1
#
_cell.length_a   1.000
_cell.length_b   1.000
_cell.length_c   1.000
_cell.angle_alpha   90.00
_cell.angle_beta   90.00
_cell.angle_gamma   90.00
#
_symmetry.space_group_name_H-M   'P 1'
#
loop_
_entity.id
_entity.type
_entity.pdbx_description
1 polymer ?
#
loop_
_entity_poly.entity_id
_entity_poly.type
_entity_poly.pdbx_seq_one_letter_code
_entity_poly.pdbx_strand_id
1 'polypeptide(L)'
;MEIHKRLWNWCRRPKRPVSTKFTRLAIPLCVSVLIGGLLLTAGVTIVLFPMAFFKVDEGPGVAEVVEVIEFPGGAIVVTNHTQVPGYASYISIRVTSNVTSKEDFLAYIDSRTKALLELADSINPNETVLVSVTFKSPLKPAEFTDFCRNYVADAREYVTAYINETTGEVLGSGILKGPNPQDPNFEEALTSVREGLKVTGVIAFKGLMKVDVAKAQQLNNSKILLVDLREDLAVRSLMEKYRSEGFDVITDSPIEWDIYKEYLKYASN
;
A
#
# COMPACT_ATOMS: atom_id res chain seq x y z
N MET A 1 6.95 -0.88 36.58
CA MET A 1 7.29 0.53 36.86
C MET A 1 8.77 0.72 36.52
N GLU A 2 9.17 1.80 35.83
CA GLU A 2 10.55 2.09 35.35
C GLU A 2 10.90 1.82 33.86
N ILE A 3 10.02 2.15 32.92
CA ILE A 3 10.44 2.42 31.53
C ILE A 3 10.46 3.94 31.26
N HIS A 4 9.57 4.71 31.89
CA HIS A 4 9.47 6.16 31.72
C HIS A 4 10.68 6.98 32.22
N LYS A 5 11.55 6.45 33.08
CA LYS A 5 12.75 7.19 33.54
C LYS A 5 13.92 7.14 32.55
N ARG A 6 13.94 6.23 31.57
CA ARG A 6 15.08 6.08 30.64
C ARG A 6 14.99 6.95 29.39
N LEU A 7 13.85 7.58 29.09
CA LEU A 7 13.64 8.35 27.85
C LEU A 7 13.70 9.88 28.02
N TRP A 8 13.94 10.41 29.21
CA TRP A 8 13.85 11.86 29.47
C TRP A 8 15.12 12.68 29.15
N ASN A 9 16.25 12.02 28.86
CA ASN A 9 17.56 12.70 28.78
C ASN A 9 18.05 13.06 27.37
N TRP A 10 17.25 12.87 26.32
CA TRP A 10 17.68 13.16 24.95
C TRP A 10 16.84 14.31 24.34
N CYS A 11 17.16 15.52 24.81
CA CYS A 11 17.08 16.83 24.12
C CYS A 11 15.69 17.43 23.79
N ARG A 12 15.10 18.30 24.64
CA ARG A 12 15.25 19.78 24.79
C ARG A 12 14.96 20.64 23.54
N ARG A 13 13.79 21.32 23.56
CA ARG A 13 13.41 22.46 22.69
C ARG A 13 14.14 23.76 23.06
N PRO A 14 14.39 24.68 22.11
CA PRO A 14 14.62 26.09 22.40
C PRO A 14 13.32 26.83 22.75
N LYS A 15 13.46 27.85 23.59
CA LYS A 15 12.38 28.66 24.20
C LYS A 15 12.49 30.12 23.74
N ARG A 16 11.32 30.76 23.53
CA ARG A 16 10.96 32.20 23.64
C ARG A 16 11.19 33.10 22.41
N PRO A 17 10.52 34.29 22.33
CA PRO A 17 9.59 34.91 23.29
C PRO A 17 8.20 35.29 22.74
N VAL A 18 7.24 35.37 23.67
CA VAL A 18 6.00 36.14 23.53
C VAL A 18 6.33 37.60 23.78
N SER A 19 5.95 38.48 22.85
CA SER A 19 5.88 39.93 23.08
C SER A 19 4.47 40.30 23.51
N THR A 20 4.36 41.01 24.64
CA THR A 20 3.15 41.68 25.10
C THR A 20 3.47 43.17 25.18
N LYS A 21 2.59 44.04 24.66
CA LYS A 21 1.83 45.06 25.42
C LYS A 21 1.38 46.28 24.57
N PHE A 22 0.12 46.66 24.85
CA PHE A 22 -0.45 48.00 25.03
C PHE A 22 -0.59 48.98 23.86
N THR A 23 -1.84 49.36 23.58
CA THR A 23 -2.46 50.72 23.79
C THR A 23 -3.94 50.62 23.39
N ARG A 24 -4.93 50.61 24.28
CA ARG A 24 -5.58 51.72 25.03
C ARG A 24 -6.00 52.94 24.19
N LEU A 25 -7.31 53.23 24.27
CA LEU A 25 -8.06 54.46 23.95
C LEU A 25 -8.31 54.81 22.47
N ALA A 26 -9.53 54.52 21.99
CA ALA A 26 -10.42 55.42 21.24
C ALA A 26 -11.65 54.66 20.70
N ILE A 27 -12.47 54.13 21.60
CA ILE A 27 -13.75 53.48 21.31
C ILE A 27 -14.76 54.33 22.10
N PRO A 28 -15.58 55.21 21.49
CA PRO A 28 -16.93 54.74 21.11
C PRO A 28 -17.70 55.61 20.09
N LEU A 29 -17.08 56.23 19.06
CA LEU A 29 -17.83 57.08 18.11
C LEU A 29 -17.62 56.81 16.61
N CYS A 30 -16.67 55.95 16.22
CA CYS A 30 -16.51 55.53 14.81
C CYS A 30 -17.16 54.18 14.47
N VAL A 31 -17.71 53.47 15.46
CA VAL A 31 -18.18 52.08 15.31
C VAL A 31 -19.53 52.00 14.57
N SER A 32 -20.41 53.00 14.68
CA SER A 32 -21.74 52.95 14.04
C SER A 32 -21.71 53.17 12.52
N VAL A 33 -20.89 54.11 12.04
CA VAL A 33 -20.76 54.41 10.60
C VAL A 33 -20.00 53.30 9.87
N LEU A 34 -19.00 52.69 10.52
CA LEU A 34 -18.28 51.54 9.97
C LEU A 34 -19.16 50.29 9.87
N ILE A 35 -20.02 50.02 10.86
CA ILE A 35 -20.93 48.85 10.81
C ILE A 35 -21.98 49.00 9.71
N GLY A 36 -22.56 50.20 9.53
CA GLY A 36 -23.54 50.46 8.45
C GLY A 36 -22.93 50.32 7.05
N GLY A 37 -21.71 50.82 6.85
CA GLY A 37 -20.96 50.64 5.61
C GLY A 37 -20.58 49.16 5.36
N LEU A 38 -20.11 48.46 6.40
CA LEU A 38 -19.72 47.04 6.29
C LEU A 38 -20.91 46.15 5.91
N LEU A 39 -22.08 46.37 6.52
CA LEU A 39 -23.28 45.56 6.25
C LEU A 39 -23.81 45.78 4.84
N LEU A 40 -23.73 47.01 4.31
CA LEU A 40 -24.09 47.30 2.92
C LEU A 40 -23.11 46.69 1.93
N THR A 41 -21.79 46.77 2.19
CA THR A 41 -20.80 46.08 1.35
C THR A 41 -20.93 44.57 1.41
N ALA A 42 -21.21 44.00 2.60
CA ALA A 42 -21.42 42.56 2.78
C ALA A 42 -22.66 42.06 2.03
N GLY A 43 -23.77 42.80 2.09
CA GLY A 43 -24.99 42.47 1.37
C GLY A 43 -24.80 42.50 -0.15
N VAL A 44 -24.07 43.49 -0.68
CA VAL A 44 -23.77 43.59 -2.11
C VAL A 44 -22.80 42.47 -2.55
N THR A 45 -21.81 42.10 -1.75
CA THR A 45 -20.95 40.95 -2.07
C THR A 45 -21.68 39.61 -2.01
N ILE A 46 -22.61 39.40 -1.08
CA ILE A 46 -23.36 38.13 -0.97
C ILE A 46 -24.35 37.96 -2.14
N VAL A 47 -24.93 39.06 -2.62
CA VAL A 47 -25.92 39.03 -3.72
C VAL A 47 -25.25 38.98 -5.10
N LEU A 48 -24.07 39.58 -5.29
CA LEU A 48 -23.33 39.59 -6.57
C LEU A 48 -22.31 38.44 -6.73
N PHE A 49 -21.96 37.72 -5.65
CA PHE A 49 -21.08 36.55 -5.71
C PHE A 49 -21.85 35.26 -5.40
N PRO A 50 -22.68 34.75 -6.33
CA PRO A 50 -23.21 33.41 -6.19
C PRO A 50 -22.05 32.41 -6.34
N MET A 51 -21.75 31.67 -5.27
CA MET A 51 -21.10 30.35 -5.31
C MET A 51 -19.85 30.19 -6.20
N ALA A 52 -18.84 31.07 -6.09
CA ALA A 52 -17.59 30.90 -6.85
C ALA A 52 -16.31 30.68 -6.01
N PHE A 53 -16.37 30.70 -4.67
CA PHE A 53 -15.15 30.69 -3.83
C PHE A 53 -15.17 29.75 -2.61
N PHE A 54 -15.73 28.55 -2.77
CA PHE A 54 -15.20 27.39 -2.04
C PHE A 54 -14.62 26.40 -3.04
N LYS A 55 -13.64 26.85 -3.84
CA LYS A 55 -12.50 25.98 -4.07
C LYS A 55 -11.79 25.93 -2.72
N VAL A 56 -12.13 24.93 -1.91
CA VAL A 56 -11.19 24.44 -0.91
C VAL A 56 -9.96 24.13 -1.73
N ASP A 57 -8.92 24.95 -1.59
CA ASP A 57 -7.59 24.54 -2.04
C ASP A 57 -7.33 23.23 -1.29
N GLU A 58 -7.43 22.13 -2.02
CA GLU A 58 -6.96 20.82 -1.61
C GLU A 58 -5.44 20.96 -1.45
N GLY A 59 -5.03 21.54 -0.31
CA GLY A 59 -3.64 21.55 0.09
C GLY A 59 -3.12 20.12 0.01
N PRO A 60 -1.87 19.92 -0.46
CA PRO A 60 -1.30 18.58 -0.55
C PRO A 60 -1.40 17.96 0.85
N GLY A 61 -2.09 16.83 0.96
CA GLY A 61 -2.18 16.09 2.21
C GLY A 61 -0.77 15.90 2.78
N VAL A 62 -0.60 16.13 4.08
CA VAL A 62 0.69 15.96 4.73
C VAL A 62 0.81 14.50 5.14
N ALA A 63 1.77 13.80 4.52
CA ALA A 63 2.15 12.44 4.90
C ALA A 63 3.38 12.50 5.81
N GLU A 64 3.26 11.98 7.03
CA GLU A 64 4.34 11.90 8.01
C GLU A 64 4.61 10.45 8.39
N VAL A 65 5.86 10.00 8.28
CA VAL A 65 6.26 8.68 8.78
C VAL A 65 6.31 8.73 10.30
N VAL A 66 5.45 7.94 10.95
CA VAL A 66 5.30 7.93 12.42
C VAL A 66 6.00 6.75 13.08
N GLU A 67 6.22 5.65 12.35
CA GLU A 67 6.89 4.47 12.86
C GLU A 67 7.54 3.68 11.71
N VAL A 68 8.73 3.11 11.96
CA VAL A 68 9.45 2.24 11.02
C VAL A 68 9.97 1.04 11.79
N ILE A 69 9.68 -0.17 11.32
CA ILE A 69 10.20 -1.43 11.85
C ILE A 69 11.07 -2.07 10.78
N GLU A 70 12.38 -2.07 10.98
CA GLU A 70 13.32 -2.67 10.04
C GLU A 70 13.44 -4.19 10.24
N PHE A 71 13.63 -4.91 9.13
CA PHE A 71 13.96 -6.33 9.11
C PHE A 71 14.92 -6.63 7.93
N PRO A 72 15.57 -7.80 7.88
CA PRO A 72 16.52 -8.09 6.80
C PRO A 72 15.88 -7.95 5.41
N GLY A 73 16.42 -7.04 4.61
CA GLY A 73 15.97 -6.75 3.24
C GLY A 73 14.71 -5.86 3.12
N GLY A 74 14.13 -5.37 4.22
CA GLY A 74 12.92 -4.53 4.17
C GLY A 74 12.56 -3.80 5.45
N ALA A 75 11.40 -3.13 5.42
CA ALA A 75 10.84 -2.46 6.59
C ALA A 75 9.31 -2.45 6.54
N ILE A 76 8.68 -2.29 7.71
CA ILE A 76 7.28 -1.92 7.83
C ILE A 76 7.26 -0.42 8.15
N VAL A 77 6.67 0.37 7.26
CA VAL A 77 6.58 1.83 7.37
C VAL A 77 5.14 2.20 7.68
N VAL A 78 4.96 2.96 8.76
CA VAL A 78 3.67 3.50 9.17
C VAL A 78 3.64 4.99 8.87
N THR A 79 2.67 5.41 8.08
CA THR A 79 2.52 6.80 7.65
C THR A 79 1.18 7.34 8.11
N ASN A 80 1.21 8.48 8.80
CA ASN A 80 0.01 9.26 9.10
C ASN A 80 -0.26 10.23 7.95
N HIS A 81 -1.44 10.10 7.35
CA HIS A 81 -1.92 10.96 6.29
C HIS A 81 -2.91 11.95 6.87
N THR A 82 -2.47 13.20 6.99
CA THR A 82 -3.32 14.31 7.40
C THR A 82 -3.89 14.97 6.15
N GLN A 83 -5.18 14.76 5.93
CA GLN A 83 -5.92 15.43 4.87
C GLN A 83 -6.15 16.91 5.24
N VAL A 84 -6.55 17.72 4.25
CA VAL A 84 -6.95 19.12 4.44
C VAL A 84 -7.94 19.29 5.61
N PRO A 85 -8.00 20.48 6.24
CA PRO A 85 -8.88 20.73 7.37
C PRO A 85 -10.32 20.29 7.10
N GLY A 86 -10.85 19.37 7.93
CA GLY A 86 -12.22 18.85 7.82
C GLY A 86 -12.32 17.34 7.58
N TYR A 87 -11.21 16.68 7.24
CA TYR A 87 -11.14 15.23 7.10
C TYR A 87 -10.34 14.60 8.23
N ALA A 88 -10.75 13.42 8.69
CA ALA A 88 -10.01 12.67 9.69
C ALA A 88 -8.67 12.17 9.11
N SER A 89 -7.60 12.28 9.88
CA SER A 89 -6.34 11.63 9.55
C SER A 89 -6.50 10.11 9.54
N TYR A 90 -5.74 9.43 8.70
CA TYR A 90 -5.71 7.97 8.64
C TYR A 90 -4.27 7.47 8.62
N ILE A 91 -4.07 6.24 9.05
CA ILE A 91 -2.78 5.55 9.06
C ILE A 91 -2.72 4.60 7.88
N SER A 92 -1.62 4.66 7.11
CA SER A 92 -1.27 3.59 6.17
C SER A 92 -0.07 2.81 6.68
N ILE A 93 -0.18 1.48 6.67
CA ILE A 93 0.90 0.56 7.02
C ILE A 93 1.34 -0.14 5.74
N ARG A 94 2.63 -0.05 5.42
CA ARG A 94 3.21 -0.63 4.21
C ARG A 94 4.45 -1.44 4.52
N VAL A 95 4.52 -2.66 3.99
CA VAL A 95 5.77 -3.41 3.93
C VAL A 95 6.54 -2.96 2.69
N THR A 96 7.77 -2.48 2.87
CA THR A 96 8.64 -2.01 1.81
C THR A 96 9.88 -2.89 1.69
N SER A 97 10.28 -3.20 0.46
CA SER A 97 11.56 -3.83 0.17
C SER A 97 12.66 -2.76 0.14
N ASN A 98 13.76 -3.00 0.86
CA ASN A 98 14.96 -2.17 0.84
C ASN A 98 16.08 -2.96 0.16
N VAL A 99 15.87 -3.27 -1.12
CA VAL A 99 16.72 -4.20 -1.87
C VAL A 99 17.73 -3.45 -2.73
N THR A 100 19.00 -3.53 -2.35
CA THR A 100 20.11 -2.93 -3.11
C THR A 100 21.01 -3.97 -3.79
N SER A 101 20.85 -5.24 -3.42
CA SER A 101 21.66 -6.37 -3.87
C SER A 101 20.82 -7.65 -3.97
N LYS A 102 21.40 -8.71 -4.56
CA LYS A 102 20.79 -10.04 -4.60
C LYS A 102 20.67 -10.64 -3.21
N GLU A 103 21.65 -10.38 -2.35
CA GLU A 103 21.68 -10.81 -0.96
C GLU A 103 20.53 -10.16 -0.16
N ASP A 104 20.31 -8.86 -0.31
CA ASP A 104 19.18 -8.16 0.32
C ASP A 104 17.85 -8.73 -0.15
N PHE A 105 17.74 -9.06 -1.44
CA PHE A 105 16.53 -9.65 -2.00
C PHE A 105 16.23 -11.01 -1.37
N LEU A 106 17.23 -11.89 -1.28
CA LEU A 106 17.07 -13.20 -0.66
C LEU A 106 16.75 -13.08 0.84
N ALA A 107 17.37 -12.13 1.54
CA ALA A 107 17.09 -11.84 2.95
C ALA A 107 15.66 -11.32 3.15
N TYR A 108 15.17 -10.47 2.24
CA TYR A 108 13.78 -10.00 2.22
C TYR A 108 12.82 -11.17 2.05
N ILE A 109 13.03 -12.02 1.04
CA ILE A 109 12.16 -13.18 0.76
C ILE A 109 12.14 -14.12 1.98
N ASP A 110 13.29 -14.47 2.55
CA ASP A 110 13.36 -15.34 3.74
C ASP A 110 12.63 -14.74 4.94
N SER A 111 12.84 -13.44 5.22
CA SER A 111 12.17 -12.74 6.32
C SER A 111 10.66 -12.71 6.14
N ARG A 112 10.18 -12.41 4.92
CA ARG A 112 8.76 -12.42 4.58
C ARG A 112 8.18 -13.82 4.69
N THR A 113 8.83 -14.83 4.12
CA THR A 113 8.37 -16.22 4.21
C THR A 113 8.19 -16.65 5.66
N LYS A 114 9.15 -16.35 6.54
CA LYS A 114 9.04 -16.67 7.97
C LYS A 114 7.83 -15.98 8.64
N ALA A 115 7.69 -14.67 8.46
CA ALA A 115 6.60 -13.90 9.05
C ALA A 115 5.21 -14.36 8.55
N LEU A 116 5.11 -14.70 7.26
CA LEU A 116 3.88 -15.17 6.64
C LEU A 116 3.51 -16.60 7.04
N LEU A 117 4.50 -17.47 7.24
CA LEU A 117 4.27 -18.81 7.77
C LEU A 117 3.79 -18.76 9.23
N GLU A 118 4.36 -17.86 10.04
CA GLU A 118 3.92 -17.63 11.42
C GLU A 118 2.46 -17.12 11.45
N LEU A 119 2.12 -16.19 10.56
CA LEU A 119 0.73 -15.77 10.39
C LEU A 119 -0.17 -16.95 9.99
N ALA A 120 0.23 -17.76 9.00
CA ALA A 120 -0.54 -18.92 8.57
C ALA A 120 -0.80 -19.92 9.72
N ASP A 121 0.16 -20.09 10.63
CA ASP A 121 0.01 -20.94 11.82
C ASP A 121 -0.94 -20.39 12.88
N SER A 122 -1.22 -19.09 12.86
CA SER A 122 -2.16 -18.42 13.76
C SER A 122 -3.61 -18.42 13.26
N ILE A 123 -3.83 -18.71 11.97
CA ILE A 123 -5.15 -18.65 11.31
C ILE A 123 -5.72 -20.06 11.15
N ASN A 124 -7.04 -20.21 11.08
CA ASN A 124 -7.67 -21.49 10.81
C ASN A 124 -7.19 -22.05 9.44
N PRO A 125 -6.67 -23.29 9.38
CA PRO A 125 -6.11 -23.86 8.15
C PRO A 125 -7.11 -23.92 6.99
N ASN A 126 -8.40 -24.05 7.29
CA ASN A 126 -9.46 -24.12 6.27
C ASN A 126 -10.01 -22.75 5.87
N GLU A 127 -9.56 -21.66 6.50
CA GLU A 127 -9.98 -20.31 6.17
C GLU A 127 -9.48 -19.92 4.78
N THR A 128 -10.35 -19.31 3.99
CA THR A 128 -9.99 -18.78 2.67
C THR A 128 -9.54 -17.34 2.83
N VAL A 129 -8.30 -17.07 2.45
CA VAL A 129 -7.65 -15.77 2.59
C VAL A 129 -7.22 -15.25 1.23
N LEU A 130 -7.14 -13.92 1.13
CA LEU A 130 -6.61 -13.26 -0.05
C LEU A 130 -5.09 -13.36 -0.04
N VAL A 131 -4.54 -13.94 -1.10
CA VAL A 131 -3.11 -14.15 -1.28
C VAL A 131 -2.61 -13.47 -2.53
N SER A 132 -1.32 -13.15 -2.51
CA SER A 132 -0.54 -12.75 -3.66
C SER A 132 0.63 -13.70 -3.81
N VAL A 133 0.65 -14.46 -4.91
CA VAL A 133 1.67 -15.48 -5.17
C VAL A 133 2.60 -14.96 -6.26
N THR A 134 3.91 -15.04 -6.01
CA THR A 134 4.96 -14.70 -6.97
C THR A 134 5.74 -15.96 -7.33
N PHE A 135 5.99 -16.17 -8.62
CA PHE A 135 6.72 -17.32 -9.14
C PHE A 135 8.20 -16.99 -9.41
N LYS A 136 9.09 -17.97 -9.24
CA LYS A 136 10.53 -17.91 -9.58
C LYS A 136 10.81 -17.98 -11.07
N SER A 137 9.79 -18.10 -11.90
CA SER A 137 9.85 -18.05 -13.35
C SER A 137 8.43 -17.91 -13.87
N PRO A 138 8.19 -17.21 -15.00
CA PRO A 138 6.86 -17.16 -15.59
C PRO A 138 6.29 -18.56 -15.81
N LEU A 139 5.10 -18.84 -15.27
CA LEU A 139 4.35 -20.05 -15.59
C LEU A 139 3.69 -19.87 -16.95
N LYS A 140 3.84 -20.87 -17.83
CA LYS A 140 3.11 -20.88 -19.10
C LYS A 140 1.59 -20.85 -18.84
N PRO A 141 0.79 -20.31 -19.77
CA PRO A 141 -0.67 -20.24 -19.62
C PRO A 141 -1.31 -21.54 -19.11
N ALA A 142 -1.04 -22.68 -19.76
CA ALA A 142 -1.56 -23.99 -19.34
C ALA A 142 -1.11 -24.40 -17.92
N GLU A 143 0.17 -24.19 -17.58
CA GLU A 143 0.69 -24.50 -16.24
C GLU A 143 0.02 -23.64 -15.15
N PHE A 144 -0.27 -22.38 -15.46
CA PHE A 144 -0.98 -21.47 -14.57
C PHE A 144 -2.45 -21.87 -14.42
N THR A 145 -3.13 -22.23 -15.52
CA THR A 145 -4.49 -22.77 -15.52
C THR A 145 -4.60 -23.98 -14.59
N ASP A 146 -3.70 -24.95 -14.75
CA ASP A 146 -3.67 -26.16 -13.92
C ASP A 146 -3.39 -25.83 -12.44
N PHE A 147 -2.47 -24.90 -12.17
CA PHE A 147 -2.20 -24.45 -10.81
C PHE A 147 -3.47 -23.86 -10.16
N CYS A 148 -4.16 -22.95 -10.86
CA CYS A 148 -5.37 -22.31 -10.35
C CYS A 148 -6.48 -23.34 -10.12
N ARG A 149 -6.68 -24.28 -11.05
CA ARG A 149 -7.68 -25.35 -10.93
C ARG A 149 -7.52 -26.20 -9.69
N ASN A 150 -6.29 -26.48 -9.30
CA ASN A 150 -5.99 -27.38 -8.19
C ASN A 150 -5.96 -26.67 -6.83
N TYR A 151 -5.59 -25.39 -6.77
CA TYR A 151 -5.20 -24.76 -5.51
C TYR A 151 -5.87 -23.41 -5.22
N VAL A 152 -6.49 -22.77 -6.22
CA VAL A 152 -6.99 -21.40 -6.11
C VAL A 152 -8.52 -21.41 -6.22
N ALA A 153 -9.19 -20.87 -5.21
CA ALA A 153 -10.65 -20.78 -5.18
C ALA A 153 -11.18 -19.71 -6.15
N ASP A 154 -10.48 -18.58 -6.24
CA ASP A 154 -10.85 -17.44 -7.08
C ASP A 154 -9.58 -16.64 -7.45
N ALA A 155 -9.24 -16.57 -8.73
CA ALA A 155 -8.12 -15.75 -9.20
C ALA A 155 -8.66 -14.43 -9.78
N ARG A 156 -8.12 -13.31 -9.31
CA ARG A 156 -8.69 -11.97 -9.56
C ARG A 156 -7.87 -11.15 -10.53
N GLU A 157 -6.57 -11.07 -10.26
CA GLU A 157 -5.63 -10.27 -11.03
C GLU A 157 -4.36 -11.09 -11.21
N TYR A 158 -3.73 -10.99 -12.37
CA TYR A 158 -2.45 -11.63 -12.61
C TYR A 158 -1.55 -10.72 -13.42
N VAL A 159 -0.27 -10.79 -13.09
CA VAL A 159 0.79 -10.07 -13.78
C VAL A 159 1.38 -11.02 -14.81
N THR A 160 1.44 -10.58 -16.06
CA THR A 160 2.01 -11.34 -17.18
C THR A 160 3.31 -10.73 -17.64
N ALA A 161 4.21 -11.59 -18.14
CA ALA A 161 5.43 -11.17 -18.81
C ALA A 161 5.20 -11.17 -20.33
N TYR A 162 5.72 -10.14 -21.01
CA TYR A 162 5.59 -9.95 -22.45
C TYR A 162 6.93 -10.01 -23.16
N ILE A 163 6.93 -10.60 -24.35
CA ILE A 163 7.99 -10.44 -25.34
C ILE A 163 7.43 -9.81 -26.61
N ASN A 164 8.32 -9.17 -27.35
CA ASN A 164 8.06 -8.76 -28.72
C ASN A 164 7.93 -10.01 -29.59
N GLU A 165 6.83 -10.14 -30.32
CA GLU A 165 6.60 -11.31 -31.18
C GLU A 165 7.61 -11.44 -32.32
N THR A 166 8.06 -10.30 -32.84
CA THR A 166 8.93 -10.23 -34.01
C THR A 166 10.41 -10.35 -33.63
N THR A 167 10.82 -9.73 -32.52
CA THR A 167 12.24 -9.69 -32.11
C THR A 167 12.59 -10.69 -31.00
N GLY A 168 11.60 -11.23 -30.29
CA GLY A 168 11.82 -12.09 -29.12
C GLY A 168 12.33 -11.36 -27.87
N GLU A 169 12.44 -10.03 -27.92
CA GLU A 169 12.92 -9.19 -26.82
C GLU A 169 11.91 -9.13 -25.67
N VAL A 170 12.37 -9.20 -24.41
CA VAL A 170 11.52 -9.02 -23.23
C VAL A 170 11.11 -7.56 -23.12
N LEU A 171 9.81 -7.28 -23.29
CA LEU A 171 9.28 -5.93 -23.33
C LEU A 171 8.82 -5.42 -21.95
N GLY A 172 8.56 -6.32 -20.99
CA GLY A 172 8.17 -5.97 -19.63
C GLY A 172 7.02 -6.82 -19.11
N SER A 173 6.19 -6.21 -18.26
CA SER A 173 5.03 -6.87 -17.63
C SER A 173 3.79 -6.00 -17.60
N GLY A 174 2.63 -6.62 -17.40
CA GLY A 174 1.36 -5.91 -17.28
C GLY A 174 0.36 -6.66 -16.40
N ILE A 175 -0.53 -5.91 -15.76
CA ILE A 175 -1.67 -6.47 -15.04
C ILE A 175 -2.76 -6.80 -16.05
N LEU A 176 -3.29 -8.01 -15.92
CA LEU A 176 -4.53 -8.41 -16.53
C LEU A 176 -5.57 -8.67 -15.42
N LYS A 177 -6.77 -8.13 -15.64
CA LYS A 177 -7.93 -8.35 -14.78
C LYS A 177 -8.91 -9.21 -15.58
N GLY A 178 -8.97 -10.50 -15.25
CA GLY A 178 -9.69 -11.49 -16.04
C GLY A 178 -9.01 -11.82 -17.38
N PRO A 179 -9.44 -12.89 -18.08
CA PRO A 179 -10.51 -13.83 -17.73
C PRO A 179 -10.20 -14.74 -16.53
N ASN A 180 -11.19 -15.50 -16.07
CA ASN A 180 -11.02 -16.43 -14.97
C ASN A 180 -10.20 -17.64 -15.47
N PRO A 181 -9.15 -18.10 -14.75
CA PRO A 181 -8.39 -19.31 -15.10
C PRO A 181 -9.23 -20.58 -15.26
N GLN A 182 -10.45 -20.58 -14.76
CA GLN A 182 -11.40 -21.68 -14.95
C GLN A 182 -12.11 -21.65 -16.31
N ASP A 183 -12.10 -20.52 -17.00
CA ASP A 183 -12.78 -20.36 -18.28
C ASP A 183 -12.10 -21.22 -19.35
N PRO A 184 -12.86 -21.92 -20.22
CA PRO A 184 -12.30 -22.80 -21.24
C PRO A 184 -11.41 -22.06 -22.26
N ASN A 185 -11.64 -20.76 -22.43
CA ASN A 185 -10.90 -19.92 -23.37
C ASN A 185 -9.81 -19.08 -22.67
N PHE A 186 -9.52 -19.35 -21.39
CA PHE A 186 -8.56 -18.57 -20.62
C PHE A 186 -7.18 -18.50 -21.31
N GLU A 187 -6.66 -19.63 -21.77
CA GLU A 187 -5.34 -19.68 -22.40
C GLU A 187 -5.28 -18.86 -23.68
N GLU A 188 -6.31 -18.98 -24.53
CA GLU A 188 -6.43 -18.19 -25.77
C GLU A 188 -6.50 -16.69 -25.45
N ALA A 189 -7.35 -16.31 -24.49
CA ALA A 189 -7.51 -14.93 -24.07
C ALA A 189 -6.23 -14.35 -23.44
N LEU A 190 -5.47 -15.15 -22.70
CA LEU A 190 -4.18 -14.75 -22.13
C LEU A 190 -3.13 -14.51 -23.21
N THR A 191 -3.20 -15.24 -24.33
CA THR A 191 -2.23 -15.10 -25.43
C THR A 191 -2.62 -14.03 -26.47
N SER A 192 -3.87 -13.56 -26.46
CA SER A 192 -4.42 -12.60 -27.44
C SER A 192 -4.58 -11.18 -26.90
N VAL A 193 -3.86 -10.85 -25.83
CA VAL A 193 -3.99 -9.59 -25.07
C VAL A 193 -3.77 -8.34 -25.94
N ARG A 194 -2.82 -8.37 -26.89
CA ARG A 194 -2.54 -7.24 -27.77
C ARG A 194 -1.73 -7.65 -29.00
N GLU A 195 -2.09 -7.12 -30.16
CA GLU A 195 -1.35 -7.32 -31.41
C GLU A 195 0.12 -6.86 -31.28
N GLY A 196 1.06 -7.73 -31.67
CA GLY A 196 2.50 -7.48 -31.58
C GLY A 196 3.14 -7.80 -30.23
N LEU A 197 2.37 -8.23 -29.24
CA LEU A 197 2.85 -8.68 -27.92
C LEU A 197 2.48 -10.13 -27.68
N LYS A 198 3.47 -10.94 -27.30
CA LYS A 198 3.24 -12.31 -26.87
C LYS A 198 3.44 -12.45 -25.37
N VAL A 199 2.40 -12.93 -24.70
CA VAL A 199 2.50 -13.34 -23.29
C VAL A 199 3.34 -14.61 -23.21
N THR A 200 4.45 -14.55 -22.46
CA THR A 200 5.31 -15.72 -22.21
C THR A 200 4.85 -16.51 -21.00
N GLY A 201 4.14 -15.87 -20.08
CA GLY A 201 3.59 -16.52 -18.90
C GLY A 201 3.11 -15.56 -17.82
N VAL A 202 2.59 -16.16 -16.75
CA VAL A 202 2.16 -15.49 -15.51
C VAL A 202 3.27 -15.56 -14.49
N ILE A 203 3.63 -14.40 -13.94
CA ILE A 203 4.77 -14.18 -13.03
C ILE A 203 4.29 -14.00 -11.59
N ALA A 204 3.11 -13.44 -11.41
CA ALA A 204 2.45 -13.31 -10.13
C ALA A 204 0.94 -13.28 -10.31
N PHE A 205 0.20 -13.64 -9.29
CA PHE A 205 -1.25 -13.46 -9.28
C PHE A 205 -1.75 -13.15 -7.88
N LYS A 206 -2.96 -12.59 -7.86
CA LYS A 206 -3.74 -12.32 -6.66
C LYS A 206 -5.02 -13.13 -6.72
N GLY A 207 -5.33 -13.82 -5.62
CA GLY A 207 -6.50 -14.68 -5.55
C GLY A 207 -6.82 -15.14 -4.15
N LEU A 208 -7.81 -16.02 -4.05
CA LEU A 208 -8.24 -16.63 -2.81
C LEU A 208 -7.71 -18.06 -2.72
N MET A 209 -7.05 -18.38 -1.61
CA MET A 209 -6.55 -19.73 -1.30
C MET A 209 -6.89 -20.08 0.14
N LYS A 210 -7.06 -21.37 0.43
CA LYS A 210 -7.08 -21.83 1.82
C LYS A 210 -5.70 -21.64 2.46
N VAL A 211 -5.67 -21.31 3.75
CA VAL A 211 -4.42 -21.07 4.50
C VAL A 211 -3.48 -22.27 4.44
N ASP A 212 -3.99 -23.49 4.63
CA ASP A 212 -3.19 -24.71 4.56
C ASP A 212 -2.58 -24.96 3.17
N VAL A 213 -3.33 -24.70 2.11
CA VAL A 213 -2.86 -24.78 0.73
C VAL A 213 -1.81 -23.71 0.48
N ALA A 214 -2.04 -22.45 0.86
CA ALA A 214 -1.08 -21.35 0.73
C ALA A 214 0.25 -21.70 1.43
N LYS A 215 0.17 -22.19 2.67
CA LYS A 215 1.33 -22.66 3.44
C LYS A 215 2.06 -23.81 2.74
N ALA A 216 1.33 -24.84 2.30
CA ALA A 216 1.92 -25.98 1.61
C ALA A 216 2.61 -25.59 0.30
N GLN A 217 2.02 -24.66 -0.44
CA GLN A 217 2.60 -24.12 -1.69
C GLN A 217 3.90 -23.34 -1.41
N GLN A 218 3.93 -22.49 -0.38
CA GLN A 218 5.14 -21.78 0.02
C GLN A 218 6.29 -22.72 0.41
N LEU A 219 5.99 -23.83 1.09
CA LEU A 219 7.00 -24.76 1.60
C LEU A 219 7.48 -25.78 0.58
N ASN A 220 6.58 -26.29 -0.28
CA ASN A 220 6.85 -27.48 -1.09
C ASN A 220 6.96 -27.19 -2.59
N ASN A 221 6.45 -26.06 -3.08
CA ASN A 221 6.47 -25.76 -4.50
C ASN A 221 7.75 -25.00 -4.88
N SER A 222 8.69 -25.69 -5.52
CA SER A 222 9.97 -25.11 -5.93
C SER A 222 9.83 -23.96 -6.92
N LYS A 223 8.71 -23.87 -7.66
CA LYS A 223 8.43 -22.78 -8.62
C LYS A 223 7.93 -21.50 -7.93
N ILE A 224 7.46 -21.56 -6.68
CA ILE A 224 6.97 -20.41 -5.95
C ILE A 224 8.11 -19.71 -5.24
N LEU A 225 8.14 -18.39 -5.35
CA LEU A 225 9.06 -17.53 -4.62
C LEU A 225 8.46 -17.13 -3.28
N LEU A 226 7.26 -16.56 -3.31
CA LEU A 226 6.57 -16.03 -2.13
C LEU A 226 5.06 -16.16 -2.29
N VAL A 227 4.39 -16.56 -1.21
CA VAL A 227 2.94 -16.53 -1.02
C VAL A 227 2.66 -15.52 0.09
N ASP A 228 2.26 -14.31 -0.30
CA ASP A 228 1.96 -13.23 0.63
C ASP A 228 0.48 -13.24 1.00
N LEU A 229 0.18 -13.30 2.30
CA LEU A 229 -1.18 -13.28 2.88
C LEU A 229 -1.71 -11.84 3.05
N ARG A 230 -1.03 -10.85 2.46
CA ARG A 230 -1.22 -9.39 2.52
C ARG A 230 -0.91 -8.74 3.86
N GLU A 231 -0.83 -9.51 4.91
CA GLU A 231 -0.52 -9.09 6.27
C GLU A 231 0.53 -10.04 6.88
N ASP A 232 1.03 -9.68 8.04
CA ASP A 232 1.72 -10.55 8.98
C ASP A 232 1.33 -10.15 10.41
N LEU A 233 1.82 -10.88 11.41
CA LEU A 233 1.48 -10.60 12.81
C LEU A 233 1.94 -9.21 13.29
N ALA A 234 3.05 -8.68 12.75
CA ALA A 234 3.51 -7.34 13.10
C ALA A 234 2.60 -6.27 12.47
N VAL A 235 2.22 -6.42 11.20
CA VAL A 235 1.25 -5.55 10.53
C VAL A 235 -0.09 -5.57 11.28
N ARG A 236 -0.61 -6.75 11.66
CA ARG A 236 -1.85 -6.86 12.44
C ARG A 236 -1.75 -6.15 13.80
N SER A 237 -0.63 -6.33 14.50
CA SER A 237 -0.39 -5.67 15.78
C SER A 237 -0.38 -4.15 15.65
N LEU A 238 0.23 -3.62 14.57
CA LEU A 238 0.20 -2.19 14.26
C LEU A 238 -1.22 -1.70 13.92
N MET A 239 -1.98 -2.48 13.14
CA MET A 239 -3.37 -2.15 12.84
C MET A 239 -4.22 -2.05 14.10
N GLU A 240 -4.09 -3.00 15.02
CA GLU A 240 -4.79 -2.98 16.30
C GLU A 240 -4.38 -1.77 17.16
N LYS A 241 -3.07 -1.51 17.27
CA LYS A 241 -2.52 -0.34 17.97
C LYS A 241 -3.16 0.95 17.47
N TYR A 242 -3.05 1.25 16.18
CA TYR A 242 -3.51 2.54 15.64
C TYR A 242 -5.03 2.67 15.60
N ARG A 243 -5.77 1.57 15.39
CA ARG A 243 -7.24 1.59 15.55
C ARG A 243 -7.64 1.91 16.99
N SER A 244 -6.93 1.37 17.98
CA SER A 244 -7.20 1.67 19.40
C SER A 244 -6.92 3.14 19.77
N GLU A 245 -6.04 3.80 19.01
CA GLU A 245 -5.76 5.24 19.12
C GLU A 245 -6.78 6.12 18.38
N GLY A 246 -7.74 5.51 17.67
CA GLY A 246 -8.84 6.20 16.99
C GLY A 246 -8.59 6.54 15.52
N PHE A 247 -7.53 6.01 14.91
CA PHE A 247 -7.27 6.18 13.48
C PHE A 247 -8.05 5.18 12.65
N ASP A 248 -8.48 5.60 11.47
CA ASP A 248 -8.74 4.66 10.38
C ASP A 248 -7.40 4.10 9.89
N VAL A 249 -7.33 2.79 9.66
CA VAL A 249 -6.07 2.11 9.31
C VAL A 249 -6.26 1.29 8.05
N ILE A 250 -5.46 1.62 7.05
CA ILE A 250 -5.37 0.89 5.79
C ILE A 250 -4.01 0.18 5.68
N THR A 251 -4.01 -0.99 5.04
CA THR A 251 -2.79 -1.62 4.57
C THR A 251 -2.64 -1.31 3.09
N ASP A 252 -1.59 -0.57 2.76
CA ASP A 252 -1.29 -0.30 1.36
C ASP A 252 -0.80 -1.61 0.73
N SER A 253 -1.36 -1.96 -0.43
CA SER A 253 -0.94 -3.12 -1.21
C SER A 253 -0.20 -2.70 -2.49
N PRO A 254 1.09 -2.35 -2.42
CA PRO A 254 1.97 -2.27 -3.61
C PRO A 254 2.92 -3.47 -3.70
N ILE A 255 2.85 -4.38 -2.72
CA ILE A 255 3.79 -5.48 -2.50
C ILE A 255 3.99 -6.31 -3.79
N GLU A 256 2.92 -6.56 -4.55
CA GLU A 256 2.99 -7.43 -5.72
C GLU A 256 3.89 -6.86 -6.84
N TRP A 257 3.87 -5.55 -7.07
CA TRP A 257 4.64 -4.91 -8.14
C TRP A 257 6.07 -4.60 -7.74
N ASP A 258 6.27 -4.15 -6.51
CA ASP A 258 7.60 -3.77 -6.03
C ASP A 258 8.47 -5.02 -5.86
N ILE A 259 7.94 -6.11 -5.29
CA ILE A 259 8.66 -7.39 -5.23
C ILE A 259 8.96 -7.91 -6.64
N TYR A 260 8.01 -7.83 -7.57
CA TYR A 260 8.23 -8.32 -8.92
C TYR A 260 9.32 -7.53 -9.68
N LYS A 261 9.34 -6.20 -9.55
CA LYS A 261 10.39 -5.37 -10.17
C LYS A 261 11.77 -5.74 -9.64
N GLU A 262 11.90 -5.91 -8.32
CA GLU A 262 13.17 -6.34 -7.73
C GLU A 262 13.51 -7.79 -8.11
N TYR A 263 12.52 -8.67 -8.23
CA TYR A 263 12.68 -10.04 -8.72
C TYR A 263 13.25 -10.07 -10.15
N LEU A 264 12.67 -9.30 -11.08
CA LEU A 264 13.20 -9.22 -12.44
C LEU A 264 14.66 -8.77 -12.45
N LYS A 265 15.04 -7.88 -11.53
CA LYS A 265 16.38 -7.31 -11.47
C LYS A 265 17.43 -8.28 -10.91
N TYR A 266 17.08 -9.08 -9.90
CA TYR A 266 18.07 -9.88 -9.14
C TYR A 266 17.91 -11.40 -9.21
N ALA A 267 16.73 -11.91 -9.59
CA ALA A 267 16.46 -13.34 -9.63
C ALA A 267 16.56 -13.96 -11.04
N SER A 268 16.51 -13.14 -12.10
CA SER A 268 16.62 -13.59 -13.49
C SER A 268 18.08 -13.69 -14.01
N ASN A 269 19.06 -13.29 -13.19
CA ASN A 269 20.50 -13.38 -13.43
C ASN A 269 21.17 -14.35 -12.43
#